data_AF-A0A522EI96-F1
#
_entry.id   AF-A0A522EI96-F1
#
_cell.length_a   1.000
_cell.length_b   1.000
_cell.length_c   1.000
_cell.angle_alpha   90.00
_cell.angle_beta   90.00
_cell.angle_gamma   90.00
#
_symmetry.space_group_name_H-M   'P 1'
#
loop_
_entity.id
_entity.type
_entity.pdbx_description
1 polymer ?
#
loop_
_entity_poly.entity_id
_entity_poly.type
_entity_poly.pdbx_seq_one_letter_code
_entity_poly.pdbx_strand_id
1 'polypeptide(L)'
;MASLIRGILPGVILMAVVLAGSFLFLGNVSMTSFLTATSPKEIQANTQMQNVPACNSDSDCGQSQFMTANYCGADGNLYRDYDNQNCLNPGTPSAKCQESVTQILQQQCPNGCSLGFCN
;
A
#
# COMPACT_ATOMS: atom_id res chain seq x y z
N MET A 1 -2.68 49.52 53.98
CA MET A 1 -3.99 48.83 54.04
C MET A 1 -4.21 48.21 52.68
N ALA A 2 -4.37 46.87 52.63
CA ALA A 2 -4.97 46.01 51.57
C ALA A 2 -4.63 46.29 50.08
N SER A 3 -4.52 45.36 49.15
CA SER A 3 -4.45 43.90 49.02
C SER A 3 -4.18 43.74 47.51
N LEU A 4 -3.07 43.13 47.08
CA LEU A 4 -3.01 41.73 46.67
C LEU A 4 -3.98 41.34 45.52
N ILE A 5 -3.34 41.01 44.38
CA ILE A 5 -3.63 39.93 43.42
C ILE A 5 -4.39 40.27 42.12
N ARG A 6 -3.58 40.44 41.05
CA ARG A 6 -3.64 39.76 39.75
C ARG A 6 -5.00 39.26 39.24
N GLY A 7 -5.58 40.00 38.29
CA GLY A 7 -6.48 39.43 37.28
C GLY A 7 -5.68 38.69 36.22
N ILE A 8 -5.51 37.38 36.38
CA ILE A 8 -5.00 36.50 35.31
C ILE A 8 -6.21 36.08 34.46
N LEU A 9 -6.07 36.31 33.15
CA LEU A 9 -6.95 35.84 32.09
C LEU A 9 -7.46 34.40 32.35
N PRO A 10 -8.77 34.11 32.21
CA PRO A 10 -9.36 32.80 32.45
C PRO A 10 -8.83 31.68 31.51
N GLY A 11 -7.98 32.00 30.53
CA GLY A 11 -7.36 31.04 29.61
C GLY A 11 -6.12 30.32 30.13
N VAL A 12 -5.49 30.74 31.23
CA VAL A 12 -4.22 30.13 31.71
C VAL A 12 -4.46 28.99 32.70
N ILE A 13 -5.63 28.96 33.36
CA ILE A 13 -5.95 27.96 34.40
C ILE A 13 -6.27 26.57 33.79
N LEU A 14 -6.63 26.51 32.49
CA LEU A 14 -6.88 25.22 31.83
C LEU A 14 -5.60 24.40 31.56
N MET A 15 -4.42 25.02 31.58
CA MET A 15 -3.15 24.33 31.32
C MET A 15 -2.54 23.67 32.57
N ALA A 16 -3.04 23.95 33.77
CA ALA A 16 -2.52 23.38 35.02
C ALA A 16 -3.22 22.08 35.47
N VAL A 17 -4.39 21.74 34.90
CA VAL A 17 -5.16 20.54 35.30
C VAL A 17 -4.67 19.27 34.59
N VAL A 18 -3.84 19.38 33.55
CA VAL A 18 -3.34 18.20 32.80
C VAL A 18 -2.11 17.54 33.46
N LEU A 19 -1.47 18.18 34.46
CA LEU A 19 -0.20 17.70 35.01
C LEU A 19 -0.26 17.09 36.42
N ALA A 20 -1.43 17.03 37.08
CA ALA A 20 -1.54 16.50 38.45
C ALA A 20 -2.65 15.46 38.65
N GLY A 21 -3.30 14.98 37.59
CA GLY A 21 -4.37 14.00 37.67
C GLY A 21 -3.99 12.68 37.01
N SER A 22 -3.75 11.65 37.83
CA SER A 22 -3.87 10.23 37.45
C SER A 22 -2.59 9.51 37.00
N PHE A 23 -1.52 9.70 37.76
CA PHE A 23 -0.79 8.51 38.25
C PHE A 23 -1.75 7.76 39.18
N LEU A 24 -2.28 6.62 38.74
CA LEU A 24 -2.70 5.44 39.53
C LEU A 24 -3.62 4.54 38.68
N PHE A 25 -3.05 3.93 37.64
CA PHE A 25 -3.46 2.58 37.24
C PHE A 25 -2.20 1.74 37.14
N LEU A 26 -1.90 1.00 38.21
CA LEU A 26 -0.96 -0.11 38.20
C LEU A 26 -1.57 -1.25 37.39
N GLY A 27 -1.34 -1.21 36.09
CA GLY A 27 -1.56 -2.30 35.16
C GLY A 27 -0.56 -2.10 34.04
N ASN A 28 0.39 -3.02 33.90
CA ASN A 28 1.53 -2.92 32.98
C ASN A 28 1.10 -2.54 31.56
N VAL A 29 1.19 -1.26 31.21
CA VAL A 29 1.29 -0.83 29.81
C VAL A 29 2.76 -0.81 29.48
N SER A 30 3.29 -1.97 29.10
CA SER A 30 4.53 -2.01 28.34
C SER A 30 4.36 -1.09 27.15
N MET A 31 5.24 -0.10 27.04
CA MET A 31 5.50 0.64 25.81
C MET A 31 5.93 -0.37 24.74
N THR A 32 4.98 -1.05 24.13
CA THR A 32 5.20 -1.72 22.85
C THR A 32 4.26 -1.05 21.87
N SER A 33 4.82 -0.03 21.23
CA SER A 33 4.57 0.23 19.82
C SER A 33 3.11 0.54 19.46
N PHE A 34 2.78 1.84 19.42
CA PHE A 34 1.75 2.32 18.51
C PHE A 34 2.23 2.12 17.06
N LEU A 35 2.16 0.87 16.59
CA LEU A 35 2.09 0.52 15.18
C LEU A 35 0.60 0.24 14.88
N THR A 36 -0.22 1.29 14.90
CA THR A 36 -1.57 1.23 14.34
C THR A 36 -1.54 1.68 12.90
N ALA A 37 -1.91 0.74 12.02
CA ALA A 37 -2.28 0.91 10.61
C ALA A 37 -1.16 1.21 9.60
N THR A 38 -0.68 0.13 8.97
CA THR A 38 0.03 0.11 7.70
C THR A 38 -0.90 0.51 6.54
N SER A 39 -0.76 1.75 6.07
CA SER A 39 -0.55 2.03 4.65
C SER A 39 0.76 2.81 4.59
N PRO A 40 1.87 2.25 4.09
CA PRO A 40 3.18 2.89 4.19
C PRO A 40 3.30 4.02 3.17
N LYS A 41 2.80 5.19 3.53
CA LYS A 41 3.20 6.45 2.90
C LYS A 41 3.16 7.55 3.96
N GLU A 42 4.19 7.61 4.82
CA GLU A 42 4.89 8.85 5.18
C GLU A 42 6.00 8.67 6.25
N ILE A 43 7.23 8.94 5.77
CA ILE A 43 8.44 9.55 6.34
C ILE A 43 8.65 9.56 7.87
N GLN A 44 9.52 8.64 8.34
CA GLN A 44 10.35 8.83 9.52
C GLN A 44 11.80 9.04 9.06
N ALA A 45 12.28 10.29 9.10
CA ALA A 45 13.65 10.64 8.72
C ALA A 45 14.63 10.28 9.86
N ASN A 46 15.07 9.02 9.86
CA ASN A 46 16.32 8.59 10.47
C ASN A 46 17.30 8.29 9.33
N THR A 47 18.37 9.05 9.21
CA THR A 47 19.39 8.88 8.16
C THR A 47 20.26 7.66 8.45
N GLN A 48 19.69 6.48 8.20
CA GLN A 48 20.40 5.28 7.80
C GLN A 48 19.78 4.86 6.48
N MET A 49 20.60 4.45 5.52
CA MET A 49 20.18 3.99 4.19
C MET A 49 19.34 2.72 4.34
N GLN A 50 18.09 2.89 4.75
CA GLN A 50 17.16 1.81 4.98
C GLN A 50 16.73 1.37 3.61
N ASN A 51 17.30 0.24 3.20
CA ASN A 51 17.10 -0.28 1.88
C ASN A 51 15.71 -0.93 1.78
N VAL A 52 14.67 -0.11 1.84
CA VAL A 52 13.29 -0.53 1.69
C VAL A 52 13.12 -1.07 0.26
N PRO A 53 12.76 -2.34 0.09
CA PRO A 53 12.50 -2.91 -1.23
C PRO A 53 11.32 -2.19 -1.89
N ALA A 54 11.42 -1.91 -3.20
CA ALA A 54 10.32 -1.25 -3.94
C ALA A 54 9.05 -2.11 -3.98
N CYS A 55 9.20 -3.44 -3.97
CA CYS A 55 8.12 -4.42 -3.89
C CYS A 55 8.59 -5.66 -3.09
N ASN A 56 7.69 -6.28 -2.34
CA ASN A 56 7.92 -7.54 -1.63
C ASN A 56 7.21 -8.73 -2.31
N SER A 57 6.26 -8.44 -3.20
CA SER A 57 5.45 -9.41 -3.91
C SER A 57 4.91 -8.78 -5.21
N ASP A 58 4.45 -9.63 -6.14
CA ASP A 58 3.83 -9.20 -7.40
C ASP A 58 2.61 -8.28 -7.18
N SER A 59 1.84 -8.54 -6.12
CA SER A 59 0.68 -7.71 -5.74
C SER A 59 1.03 -6.29 -5.30
N ASP A 60 2.29 -6.02 -4.94
CA ASP A 60 2.74 -4.66 -4.60
C ASP A 60 2.95 -3.80 -5.85
N CYS A 61 3.14 -4.42 -7.01
CA CYS A 61 3.36 -3.75 -8.29
C CYS A 61 2.08 -3.35 -9.00
N GLY A 62 0.99 -4.04 -8.71
CA GLY A 62 -0.31 -3.80 -9.32
C GLY A 62 -1.15 -5.06 -9.37
N GLN A 63 -2.31 -4.96 -10.01
CA GLN A 63 -3.17 -6.11 -10.28
C GLN A 63 -2.93 -6.57 -11.70
N SER A 64 -2.57 -7.85 -11.86
CA SER A 64 -2.50 -8.48 -13.18
C SER A 64 -3.91 -8.65 -13.73
N GLN A 65 -4.11 -8.29 -15.00
CA GLN A 65 -5.45 -8.23 -15.59
C GLN A 65 -5.41 -8.40 -17.10
N PHE A 66 -6.55 -8.77 -17.69
CA PHE A 66 -6.68 -8.79 -19.13
C PHE A 66 -6.86 -7.36 -19.68
N MET A 67 -5.98 -6.95 -20.59
CA MET A 67 -6.01 -5.60 -21.17
C MET A 67 -6.95 -5.49 -22.36
N THR A 68 -7.07 -6.55 -23.16
CA THR A 68 -7.80 -6.53 -24.42
C THR A 68 -9.08 -7.38 -24.36
N ALA A 69 -10.00 -7.12 -25.28
CA ALA A 69 -11.07 -8.07 -25.59
C ALA A 69 -10.49 -9.28 -26.35
N ASN A 70 -11.28 -10.33 -26.49
CA ASN A 70 -10.84 -11.49 -27.28
C ASN A 70 -10.56 -11.08 -28.72
N TYR A 71 -9.47 -11.58 -29.29
CA TYR A 71 -9.08 -11.35 -30.67
C TYR A 71 -8.58 -12.64 -31.32
N CYS A 72 -8.57 -12.67 -32.65
CA CYS A 72 -8.14 -13.84 -33.41
C CYS A 72 -6.63 -13.82 -33.63
N GLY A 73 -5.96 -14.90 -33.22
CA GLY A 73 -4.55 -15.13 -33.49
C GLY A 73 -4.29 -15.50 -34.95
N ALA A 74 -3.02 -15.41 -35.37
CA ALA A 74 -2.60 -15.74 -36.73
C ALA A 74 -2.78 -17.22 -37.09
N ASP A 75 -2.85 -18.09 -36.08
CA ASP A 75 -3.14 -19.51 -36.17
C ASP A 75 -4.66 -19.82 -36.20
N GLY A 76 -5.51 -18.79 -36.15
CA GLY A 76 -6.96 -18.92 -36.20
C GLY A 76 -7.62 -19.26 -34.86
N ASN A 77 -6.87 -19.22 -33.75
CA ASN A 77 -7.42 -19.45 -32.41
C ASN A 77 -7.79 -18.14 -31.70
N LEU A 78 -8.52 -18.24 -30.60
CA LEU A 78 -8.96 -17.09 -29.83
C LEU A 78 -7.96 -16.76 -28.71
N TYR A 79 -7.49 -15.52 -28.70
CA TYR A 79 -6.51 -15.01 -27.75
C TYR A 79 -7.00 -13.76 -27.02
N ARG A 80 -6.32 -13.48 -25.91
CA ARG A 80 -6.51 -12.25 -25.14
C ARG A 80 -5.19 -11.87 -24.50
N ASP A 81 -4.90 -10.57 -24.45
CA ASP A 81 -3.67 -10.07 -23.81
C ASP A 81 -3.88 -9.95 -22.31
N TYR A 82 -2.91 -10.46 -21.58
CA TYR A 82 -2.86 -10.43 -20.13
C TYR A 82 -1.64 -9.61 -19.70
N ASP A 83 -1.90 -8.58 -18.90
CA ASP A 83 -0.88 -7.76 -18.26
C ASP A 83 -0.44 -8.44 -16.95
N ASN A 84 0.83 -8.84 -16.93
CA ASN A 84 1.49 -9.42 -15.77
C ASN A 84 2.28 -8.33 -15.04
N GLN A 85 1.90 -8.12 -13.78
CA GLN A 85 2.56 -7.24 -12.84
C GLN A 85 3.47 -8.06 -11.94
N ASN A 86 4.77 -8.12 -12.25
CA ASN A 86 5.72 -8.97 -11.54
C ASN A 86 6.72 -8.14 -10.74
N CYS A 87 7.04 -8.58 -9.53
CA CYS A 87 8.10 -8.02 -8.72
C CYS A 87 9.39 -8.80 -8.94
N LEU A 88 10.38 -8.18 -9.57
CA LEU A 88 11.72 -8.76 -9.68
C LEU A 88 12.50 -8.55 -8.38
N ASN A 89 13.18 -9.60 -7.91
CA ASN A 89 13.97 -9.60 -6.67
C ASN A 89 13.19 -9.12 -5.43
N PRO A 90 12.02 -9.72 -5.13
CA PRO A 90 11.14 -9.29 -4.04
C PRO A 90 11.87 -9.26 -2.69
N GLY A 91 11.60 -8.23 -1.89
CA GLY A 91 12.17 -8.10 -0.55
C GLY A 91 13.65 -7.73 -0.52
N THR A 92 14.28 -7.52 -1.68
CA THR A 92 15.69 -7.12 -1.77
C THR A 92 15.85 -5.65 -2.10
N PRO A 93 17.05 -5.12 -1.90
CA PRO A 93 17.38 -3.79 -2.34
C PRO A 93 17.20 -3.44 -3.81
N SER A 94 17.35 -4.44 -4.65
CA SER A 94 17.23 -4.33 -6.09
C SER A 94 15.82 -4.68 -6.57
N ALA A 95 14.84 -4.69 -5.66
CA ALA A 95 13.45 -4.96 -5.99
C ALA A 95 12.95 -3.93 -6.99
N LYS A 96 12.30 -4.39 -8.06
CA LYS A 96 11.67 -3.52 -9.07
C LYS A 96 10.44 -4.18 -9.66
N CYS A 97 9.43 -3.38 -9.93
CA CYS A 97 8.27 -3.83 -10.67
C CYS A 97 8.62 -3.92 -12.15
N GLN A 98 8.25 -5.05 -12.75
CA GLN A 98 8.32 -5.27 -14.19
C GLN A 98 6.94 -5.61 -14.71
N GLU A 99 6.48 -4.79 -15.64
CA GLU A 99 5.27 -5.02 -16.41
C GLU A 99 5.64 -5.87 -17.63
N SER A 100 4.78 -6.84 -17.95
CA SER A 100 4.94 -7.64 -19.16
C SER A 100 3.57 -8.04 -19.69
N VAL A 101 3.39 -7.93 -21.01
CA VAL A 101 2.16 -8.35 -21.66
C VAL A 101 2.38 -9.72 -22.28
N THR A 102 1.52 -10.67 -21.93
CA THR A 102 1.53 -12.03 -22.48
C THR A 102 0.24 -12.33 -23.21
N GLN A 103 0.35 -12.99 -24.36
CA GLN A 103 -0.81 -13.44 -25.12
C GLN A 103 -1.27 -14.79 -24.55
N ILE A 104 -2.51 -14.86 -24.05
CA ILE A 104 -3.09 -16.06 -23.48
C ILE A 104 -4.12 -16.64 -24.42
N LEU A 105 -3.92 -17.91 -24.82
CA LEU A 105 -4.90 -18.68 -25.57
C LEU A 105 -6.16 -18.86 -24.72
N GLN A 106 -7.27 -18.27 -25.16
CA GLN A 106 -8.57 -18.41 -24.51
C GLN A 106 -9.25 -19.71 -24.94
N GLN A 107 -9.23 -19.98 -26.25
CA GLN A 107 -9.92 -21.12 -26.83
C GLN A 107 -9.30 -21.52 -28.17
N GLN A 108 -9.16 -22.83 -28.39
CA GLN A 108 -8.85 -23.35 -29.72
C GLN A 108 -10.12 -23.36 -30.58
N CYS A 109 -10.06 -22.79 -31.78
CA CYS A 109 -11.19 -22.69 -32.70
C CYS A 109 -11.01 -23.68 -33.87
N PRO A 110 -11.73 -24.82 -33.90
CA PRO A 110 -11.57 -25.83 -34.94
C PRO A 110 -11.92 -25.33 -36.36
N ASN A 111 -12.90 -24.42 -36.46
CA ASN A 111 -13.34 -23.84 -37.73
C ASN A 111 -12.78 -22.41 -37.94
N GLY A 112 -11.74 -22.04 -37.19
CA GLY A 112 -11.13 -20.72 -37.22
C GLY A 112 -11.88 -19.65 -36.42
N CYS A 113 -11.21 -18.52 -36.22
CA CYS A 113 -11.69 -17.38 -35.46
C CYS A 113 -12.05 -16.21 -36.39
N SER A 114 -13.18 -15.55 -36.12
CA SER A 114 -13.59 -14.31 -36.80
C SER A 114 -14.16 -13.32 -35.80
N LEU A 115 -13.79 -12.04 -35.94
CA LEU A 115 -14.27 -10.92 -35.10
C LEU A 115 -14.13 -11.12 -33.57
N GLY A 116 -13.17 -11.94 -33.12
CA GLY A 116 -12.99 -12.24 -31.70
C GLY A 116 -13.92 -13.35 -31.18
N PHE A 117 -14.41 -14.23 -32.06
CA PHE A 117 -15.23 -15.39 -31.72
C PHE A 117 -14.80 -16.63 -32.54
N CYS A 118 -14.89 -17.83 -31.96
CA CYS A 118 -14.74 -19.08 -32.71
C CYS A 118 -15.98 -19.35 -33.56
N ASN A 119 -15.79 -19.87 -34.78
CA ASN A 119 -16.86 -20.33 -35.67
C ASN A 119 -17.22 -21.81 -35.48
#